data_AF-A0A1F1UX41-F1
#
_entry.id   AF-A0A1F1UX41-F1
#
_cell.length_a   1.000
_cell.length_b   1.000
_cell.length_c   1.000
_cell.angle_alpha   90.00
_cell.angle_beta   90.00
_cell.angle_gamma   90.00
#
_symmetry.space_group_name_H-M   'P 1'
#
loop_
_entity.id
_entity.type
_entity.pdbx_description
1 polymer ?
#
loop_
_entity_poly.entity_id
_entity_poly.type
_entity_poly.pdbx_seq_one_letter_code
_entity_poly.pdbx_strand_id
1 'polypeptide(L)'
;MMLVGNGFDISALQMLEADYRTTYTSFFYFLKAQNFNPQNVLFSLMNDLRIKHEGAQTNNEQAYSNWSDFEVALQQLLDEQSSISQAKLREDLQQLQQAFSRYLDIVVSPDILNRLDRQAKQNGWADLTFSRFLEDLNEEQHRRIELARSFNHYHLLNVNVINFNFTFLLDNYLFLDQHQFDPHRHLHADRNFSFWPNRRDFRYNGSEGNKRTVWSSYLMTEIHHPHGVQQVPRSLLFGVDASDDVAKKGSEMKLEKPFWAQTPRRFQKMIAESELFIIFGSSLGSTDRWWWRHILAAVGRGAQVIIYQYVADLSSTSITEDTSRDTFVKENFDRALFDTESLDDQSLIAQLKENIIVVLFDDPTSLSAFGWSTSKSQPTI
;
A
#
# COMPACT_ATOMS: atom_id res chain seq x y z
N MET A 1 10.35 -1.68 -5.28
CA MET A 1 9.08 -0.94 -5.31
C MET A 1 8.45 -0.89 -3.92
N MET A 2 7.82 0.23 -3.55
CA MET A 2 6.99 0.32 -2.35
C MET A 2 5.54 0.53 -2.77
N LEU A 3 4.59 -0.18 -2.19
CA LEU A 3 3.16 -0.12 -2.51
C LEU A 3 2.41 0.28 -1.24
N VAL A 4 1.77 1.45 -1.28
CA VAL A 4 1.19 2.08 -0.10
C VAL A 4 -0.30 2.31 -0.32
N GLY A 5 -1.12 1.79 0.59
CA GLY A 5 -2.58 1.95 0.56
C GLY A 5 -3.13 2.74 1.74
N ASN A 6 -4.47 2.77 1.82
CA ASN A 6 -5.23 3.69 2.68
C ASN A 6 -4.96 3.58 4.17
N GLY A 7 -4.42 2.45 4.63
CA GLY A 7 -3.92 2.29 6.00
C GLY A 7 -2.87 3.34 6.36
N PHE A 8 -2.06 3.82 5.40
CA PHE A 8 -1.16 4.95 5.62
C PHE A 8 -1.91 6.24 5.93
N ASP A 9 -2.85 6.64 5.07
CA ASP A 9 -3.64 7.87 5.27
C ASP A 9 -4.42 7.84 6.59
N ILE A 10 -5.02 6.69 6.92
CA ILE A 10 -5.71 6.47 8.20
C ILE A 10 -4.75 6.68 9.38
N SER A 11 -3.55 6.08 9.32
CA SER A 11 -2.54 6.19 10.37
C SER A 11 -2.01 7.62 10.50
N ALA A 12 -1.74 8.30 9.39
CA ALA A 12 -1.30 9.69 9.36
C ALA A 12 -2.34 10.63 9.99
N LEU A 13 -3.60 10.49 9.61
CA LEU A 13 -4.70 11.28 10.15
C LEU A 13 -4.96 10.99 11.62
N GLN A 14 -4.75 9.74 12.06
CA GLN A 14 -4.83 9.38 13.47
C GLN A 14 -3.71 10.02 14.29
N MET A 15 -2.47 9.95 13.79
CA MET A 15 -1.32 10.59 14.44
C MET A 15 -1.50 12.11 14.54
N LEU A 16 -2.11 12.74 13.54
CA LEU A 16 -2.44 14.16 13.54
C LEU A 16 -3.72 14.50 14.32
N GLU A 17 -4.35 13.53 15.00
CA GLU A 17 -5.60 13.74 15.74
C GLU A 17 -6.67 14.48 14.89
N ALA A 18 -6.75 14.16 13.58
CA ALA A 18 -7.71 14.81 12.71
C ALA A 18 -9.16 14.45 13.11
N ASP A 19 -10.12 15.30 12.79
CA ASP A 19 -11.53 15.04 13.11
C ASP A 19 -12.15 13.90 12.28
N TYR A 20 -11.61 13.70 11.07
CA TYR A 20 -12.11 12.74 10.09
C TYR A 20 -11.00 11.81 9.60
N ARG A 21 -11.38 10.68 8.98
CA ARG A 21 -10.48 9.65 8.43
C ARG A 21 -10.83 9.34 6.99
N THR A 22 -9.89 8.86 6.19
CA THR A 22 -10.14 8.41 4.80
C THR A 22 -10.81 7.04 4.71
N THR A 23 -11.44 6.55 5.78
CA THR A 23 -12.16 5.26 5.73
C THR A 23 -13.42 5.36 4.89
N TYR A 24 -13.80 4.27 4.22
CA TYR A 24 -15.08 4.23 3.50
C TYR A 24 -16.29 4.33 4.44
N THR A 25 -16.16 3.91 5.69
CA THR A 25 -17.21 4.10 6.72
C THR A 25 -17.44 5.58 6.99
N SER A 26 -16.37 6.37 7.21
CA SER A 26 -16.48 7.82 7.41
C SER A 26 -17.07 8.51 6.17
N PHE A 27 -16.68 8.08 4.97
CA PHE A 27 -17.28 8.58 3.72
C PHE A 27 -18.77 8.27 3.61
N PHE A 28 -19.21 7.06 3.95
CA PHE A 28 -20.63 6.70 3.95
C PHE A 28 -21.45 7.62 4.87
N TYR A 29 -20.96 7.88 6.07
CA TYR A 29 -21.64 8.79 7.01
C TYR A 29 -21.62 10.25 6.53
N PHE A 30 -20.57 10.67 5.82
CA PHE A 30 -20.59 11.95 5.10
C PHE A 30 -21.71 12.00 4.05
N LEU A 31 -21.88 10.96 3.23
CA LEU A 31 -22.98 10.89 2.25
C LEU A 31 -24.36 10.99 2.93
N LYS A 32 -24.55 10.26 4.04
CA LYS A 32 -25.77 10.35 4.86
C LYS A 32 -26.02 11.77 5.37
N ALA A 33 -25.01 12.43 5.93
CA ALA A 33 -25.14 13.78 6.45
C ALA A 33 -25.47 14.81 5.36
N GLN A 34 -25.02 14.57 4.13
CA GLN A 34 -25.31 15.42 2.96
C GLN A 34 -26.66 15.09 2.29
N ASN A 35 -27.48 14.21 2.86
CA ASN A 35 -28.72 13.71 2.24
C ASN A 35 -28.50 13.21 0.80
N PHE A 36 -27.43 12.42 0.60
CA PHE A 36 -27.06 11.91 -0.72
C PHE A 36 -28.20 11.10 -1.36
N ASN A 37 -28.22 11.11 -2.70
CA ASN A 37 -29.27 10.53 -3.53
C ASN A 37 -29.57 9.06 -3.14
N PRO A 38 -30.75 8.75 -2.57
CA PRO A 38 -31.11 7.39 -2.17
C PRO A 38 -31.41 6.47 -3.36
N GLN A 39 -31.61 7.02 -4.57
CA GLN A 39 -31.76 6.25 -5.81
C GLN A 39 -30.42 5.84 -6.44
N ASN A 40 -29.29 6.21 -5.83
CA ASN A 40 -27.97 5.70 -6.23
C ASN A 40 -27.83 4.25 -5.78
N VAL A 41 -27.61 3.32 -6.73
CA VAL A 41 -27.66 1.87 -6.47
C VAL A 41 -26.54 1.40 -5.55
N LEU A 42 -25.34 1.99 -5.69
CA LEU A 42 -24.19 1.66 -4.86
C LEU A 42 -24.41 2.16 -3.42
N PHE A 43 -24.91 3.39 -3.26
CA PHE A 43 -25.24 3.93 -1.95
C PHE A 43 -26.36 3.14 -1.25
N SER A 44 -27.40 2.75 -2.00
CA SER A 44 -28.48 1.92 -1.48
C SER A 44 -27.95 0.55 -1.02
N LEU A 45 -27.12 -0.11 -1.83
CA LEU A 45 -26.53 -1.39 -1.48
C LEU A 45 -25.65 -1.29 -0.22
N MET A 46 -24.78 -0.28 -0.14
CA MET A 46 -23.99 -0.04 1.08
C MET A 46 -24.88 0.16 2.31
N ASN A 47 -26.00 0.89 2.17
CA ASN A 47 -26.94 1.12 3.26
C ASN A 47 -27.66 -0.17 3.69
N ASP A 48 -28.03 -1.03 2.74
CA ASP A 48 -28.68 -2.31 3.03
C ASP A 48 -27.71 -3.28 3.72
N LEU A 49 -26.46 -3.33 3.26
CA LEU A 49 -25.38 -4.10 3.89
C LEU A 49 -25.09 -3.58 5.31
N ARG A 50 -25.11 -2.26 5.52
CA ARG A 50 -24.99 -1.66 6.86
C ARG A 50 -26.11 -2.13 7.80
N ILE A 51 -27.36 -2.12 7.34
CA ILE A 51 -28.51 -2.56 8.16
C ILE A 51 -28.34 -4.03 8.55
N LYS A 52 -27.92 -4.88 7.61
CA LYS A 52 -27.61 -6.29 7.90
C LYS A 52 -26.47 -6.43 8.90
N HIS A 53 -25.41 -5.64 8.76
CA HIS A 53 -24.27 -5.62 9.69
C HIS A 53 -24.69 -5.26 11.12
N GLU A 54 -25.46 -4.18 11.29
CA GLU A 54 -25.95 -3.73 12.60
C GLU A 54 -26.92 -4.74 13.24
N GLY A 55 -27.79 -5.35 12.42
CA GLY A 55 -28.66 -6.45 12.86
C GLY A 55 -27.88 -7.67 13.33
N ALA A 56 -26.85 -8.10 12.58
CA ALA A 56 -26.00 -9.23 12.93
C ALA A 56 -25.24 -9.00 14.25
N GLN A 57 -24.70 -7.79 14.47
CA GLN A 57 -24.07 -7.43 15.74
C GLN A 57 -25.03 -7.53 16.93
N THR A 58 -26.29 -7.16 16.73
CA THR A 58 -27.32 -7.24 17.78
C THR A 58 -27.69 -8.69 18.11
N ASN A 59 -27.62 -9.58 17.11
CA ASN A 59 -27.98 -11.00 17.23
C ASN A 59 -26.80 -11.94 17.53
N ASN A 60 -25.60 -11.42 17.82
CA ASN A 60 -24.36 -12.20 17.94
C ASN A 60 -24.05 -13.09 16.73
N GLU A 61 -24.47 -12.65 15.53
CA GLU A 61 -24.16 -13.30 14.26
C GLU A 61 -22.87 -12.73 13.67
N GLN A 62 -22.31 -13.43 12.68
CA GLN A 62 -21.12 -12.96 11.98
C GLN A 62 -21.42 -11.66 11.24
N ALA A 63 -20.77 -10.57 11.66
CA ALA A 63 -20.97 -9.25 11.10
C ALA A 63 -20.50 -9.21 9.63
N TYR A 64 -21.25 -8.49 8.78
CA TYR A 64 -20.86 -8.30 7.37
C TYR A 64 -19.64 -7.37 7.29
N SER A 65 -18.49 -7.89 6.87
CA SER A 65 -17.30 -7.08 6.64
C SER A 65 -17.47 -6.19 5.40
N ASN A 66 -16.76 -5.06 5.37
CA ASN A 66 -16.64 -4.16 4.20
C ASN A 66 -17.96 -3.60 3.64
N TRP A 67 -19.04 -3.52 4.44
CA TRP A 67 -20.35 -3.00 4.01
C TRP A 67 -20.29 -1.57 3.42
N SER A 68 -19.31 -0.76 3.85
CA SER A 68 -19.12 0.61 3.38
C SER A 68 -18.26 0.72 2.13
N ASP A 69 -17.60 -0.36 1.69
CA ASP A 69 -16.70 -0.33 0.55
C ASP A 69 -17.49 -0.37 -0.76
N PHE A 70 -17.55 0.77 -1.45
CA PHE A 70 -18.32 0.88 -2.69
C PHE A 70 -17.69 0.11 -3.86
N GLU A 71 -16.40 -0.20 -3.83
CA GLU A 71 -15.76 -1.02 -4.88
C GLU A 71 -16.13 -2.50 -4.70
N VAL A 72 -16.22 -2.96 -3.45
CA VAL A 72 -16.76 -4.30 -3.15
C VAL A 72 -18.24 -4.37 -3.54
N ALA A 73 -19.03 -3.35 -3.22
CA ALA A 73 -20.43 -3.27 -3.63
C ALA A 73 -20.56 -3.25 -5.17
N LEU A 74 -19.66 -2.54 -5.86
CA LEU A 74 -19.60 -2.53 -7.33
C LEU A 74 -19.32 -3.93 -7.88
N GLN A 75 -18.32 -4.64 -7.35
CA GLN A 75 -18.00 -6.00 -7.74
C GLN A 75 -19.21 -6.94 -7.57
N GLN A 76 -19.90 -6.86 -6.42
CA GLN A 76 -21.08 -7.68 -6.16
C GLN A 76 -22.18 -7.44 -7.21
N LEU A 77 -22.47 -6.19 -7.57
CA LEU A 77 -23.48 -5.86 -8.58
C LEU A 77 -23.12 -6.38 -9.98
N LEU A 78 -21.82 -6.45 -10.31
CA LEU A 78 -21.32 -6.99 -11.56
C LEU A 78 -21.43 -8.52 -11.59
N ASP A 79 -21.10 -9.18 -10.48
CA ASP A 79 -21.12 -10.64 -10.37
C ASP A 79 -22.54 -11.22 -10.36
N GLU A 80 -23.49 -10.54 -9.72
CA GLU A 80 -24.88 -10.97 -9.61
C GLU A 80 -25.70 -10.79 -10.92
N GLN A 81 -25.07 -10.30 -12.00
CA GLN A 81 -25.74 -9.95 -13.27
C GLN A 81 -27.01 -9.13 -13.03
N SER A 82 -26.91 -8.13 -12.16
CA SER A 82 -28.03 -7.28 -11.80
C SER A 82 -28.69 -6.69 -13.06
N SER A 83 -30.02 -6.55 -13.05
CA SER A 83 -30.78 -5.94 -14.16
C SER A 83 -30.50 -4.43 -14.35
N ILE A 84 -29.53 -3.90 -13.61
CA ILE A 84 -29.10 -2.51 -13.63
C ILE A 84 -28.34 -2.26 -14.92
N SER A 85 -28.81 -1.29 -15.72
CA SER A 85 -28.10 -0.92 -16.95
C SER A 85 -26.69 -0.39 -16.63
N GLN A 86 -25.73 -0.70 -17.50
CA GLN A 86 -24.35 -0.18 -17.42
C GLN A 86 -24.31 1.35 -17.32
N ALA A 87 -25.22 2.03 -18.04
CA ALA A 87 -25.32 3.49 -18.03
C ALA A 87 -25.67 4.02 -16.63
N LYS A 88 -26.64 3.40 -15.95
CA LYS A 88 -27.03 3.76 -14.58
C LYS A 88 -25.89 3.54 -13.59
N LEU A 89 -25.17 2.41 -13.71
CA LEU A 89 -24.05 2.11 -12.83
C LEU A 89 -22.91 3.13 -12.97
N ARG A 90 -22.57 3.51 -14.21
CA ARG A 90 -21.57 4.55 -14.47
C ARG A 90 -21.99 5.92 -13.95
N GLU A 91 -23.26 6.29 -14.14
CA GLU A 91 -23.81 7.55 -13.63
C GLU A 91 -23.75 7.60 -12.09
N ASP A 92 -24.14 6.52 -11.43
CA ASP A 92 -24.10 6.43 -9.96
C ASP A 92 -22.68 6.42 -9.40
N LEU A 93 -21.76 5.73 -10.08
CA LEU A 93 -20.35 5.75 -9.71
C LEU A 93 -19.77 7.16 -9.86
N GLN A 94 -20.13 7.89 -10.92
CA GLN A 94 -19.71 9.27 -11.13
C GLN A 94 -20.24 10.21 -10.02
N GLN A 95 -21.50 10.03 -9.58
CA GLN A 95 -22.05 10.78 -8.45
C GLN A 95 -21.25 10.52 -7.16
N LEU A 96 -20.88 9.25 -6.90
CA LEU A 96 -20.03 8.89 -5.77
C LEU A 96 -18.63 9.49 -5.88
N GLN A 97 -17.99 9.44 -7.06
CA GLN A 97 -16.67 10.06 -7.29
C GLN A 97 -16.68 11.55 -6.97
N GLN A 98 -17.70 12.28 -7.42
CA GLN A 98 -17.83 13.71 -7.13
C GLN A 98 -18.02 13.96 -5.63
N ALA A 99 -18.82 13.15 -4.95
CA ALA A 99 -19.00 13.26 -3.51
C ALA A 99 -17.73 12.90 -2.73
N PHE A 100 -16.98 11.89 -3.19
CA PHE A 100 -15.74 11.47 -2.58
C PHE A 100 -14.64 12.52 -2.72
N SER A 101 -14.53 13.16 -3.87
CA SER A 101 -13.61 14.30 -4.04
C SER A 101 -13.89 15.42 -3.03
N ARG A 102 -15.16 15.83 -2.88
CA ARG A 102 -15.54 16.85 -1.88
C ARG A 102 -15.26 16.39 -0.45
N TYR A 103 -15.45 15.11 -0.18
CA TYR A 103 -15.14 14.52 1.12
C TYR A 103 -13.65 14.62 1.42
N LEU A 104 -12.78 14.22 0.48
CA LEU A 104 -11.34 14.30 0.65
C LEU A 104 -10.85 15.74 0.89
N ASP A 105 -11.45 16.74 0.25
CA ASP A 105 -11.11 18.17 0.47
C ASP A 105 -11.39 18.65 1.89
N ILE A 106 -12.34 18.00 2.59
CA ILE A 106 -12.64 18.28 4.00
C ILE A 106 -11.66 17.53 4.90
N VAL A 107 -11.40 16.25 4.60
CA VAL A 107 -10.54 15.38 5.44
C VAL A 107 -9.07 15.77 5.36
N VAL A 108 -8.56 15.97 4.14
CA VAL A 108 -7.17 16.32 3.86
C VAL A 108 -7.12 17.76 3.38
N SER A 109 -7.26 18.66 4.35
CA SER A 109 -7.16 20.10 4.14
C SER A 109 -5.70 20.55 4.02
N PRO A 110 -5.43 21.76 3.49
CA PRO A 110 -4.10 22.34 3.51
C PRO A 110 -3.47 22.44 4.91
N ASP A 111 -4.26 22.61 5.96
CA ASP A 111 -3.75 22.63 7.34
C ASP A 111 -3.23 21.25 7.77
N ILE A 112 -3.98 20.18 7.49
CA ILE A 112 -3.53 18.81 7.75
C ILE A 112 -2.23 18.50 7.00
N LEU A 113 -2.15 18.87 5.72
CA LEU A 113 -0.95 18.69 4.91
C LEU A 113 0.25 19.46 5.49
N ASN A 114 0.06 20.71 5.92
CA ASN A 114 1.11 21.52 6.53
C ASN A 114 1.55 20.99 7.90
N ARG A 115 0.62 20.44 8.69
CA ARG A 115 0.94 19.81 9.98
C ARG A 115 1.77 18.55 9.77
N LEU A 116 1.40 17.71 8.79
CA LEU A 116 2.16 16.52 8.43
C LEU A 116 3.56 16.89 7.95
N ASP A 117 3.65 17.82 6.99
CA ASP A 117 4.91 18.29 6.40
C ASP A 117 5.89 18.78 7.47
N ARG A 118 5.44 19.62 8.40
CA ARG A 118 6.29 20.08 9.52
C ARG A 118 6.85 18.93 10.35
N GLN A 119 6.04 17.91 10.66
CA GLN A 119 6.49 16.77 11.45
C GLN A 119 7.40 15.84 10.65
N ALA A 120 7.07 15.57 9.39
CA ALA A 120 7.89 14.77 8.47
C ALA A 120 9.28 15.37 8.34
N LYS A 121 9.34 16.68 8.09
CA LYS A 121 10.56 17.47 8.04
C LYS A 121 11.37 17.39 9.33
N GLN A 122 10.73 17.68 10.46
CA GLN A 122 11.39 17.72 11.76
C GLN A 122 12.01 16.38 12.18
N ASN A 123 11.39 15.27 11.79
CA ASN A 123 11.78 13.94 12.25
C ASN A 123 12.55 13.11 11.21
N GLY A 124 12.74 13.61 9.98
CA GLY A 124 13.52 12.85 8.99
C GLY A 124 12.76 11.68 8.36
N TRP A 125 11.43 11.67 8.36
CA TRP A 125 10.66 10.44 8.11
C TRP A 125 10.89 9.81 6.72
N ALA A 126 11.03 10.62 5.68
CA ALA A 126 11.41 10.14 4.34
C ALA A 126 12.77 9.42 4.36
N ASP A 127 13.78 10.06 4.95
CA ASP A 127 15.12 9.48 5.11
C ASP A 127 15.07 8.20 5.93
N LEU A 128 14.35 8.17 7.05
CA LEU A 128 14.16 6.97 7.87
C LEU A 128 13.54 5.82 7.08
N THR A 129 12.48 6.11 6.31
CA THR A 129 11.79 5.11 5.50
C THR A 129 12.71 4.49 4.46
N PHE A 130 13.50 5.29 3.74
CA PHE A 130 14.38 4.76 2.72
C PHE A 130 15.65 4.12 3.29
N SER A 131 16.18 4.65 4.40
CA SER A 131 17.51 4.27 4.90
C SER A 131 17.50 3.17 5.96
N ARG A 132 16.37 2.97 6.65
CA ARG A 132 16.31 2.19 7.90
C ARG A 132 15.17 1.16 7.95
N PHE A 133 14.42 0.94 6.87
CA PHE A 133 13.33 -0.05 6.86
C PHE A 133 13.75 -1.48 7.24
N LEU A 134 15.03 -1.85 7.11
CA LEU A 134 15.54 -3.14 7.55
C LEU A 134 15.55 -3.30 9.08
N GLU A 135 15.44 -2.22 9.85
CA GLU A 135 15.41 -2.24 11.32
C GLU A 135 14.11 -2.76 11.91
N ASP A 136 13.07 -2.84 11.07
CA ASP A 136 11.76 -3.35 11.42
C ASP A 136 11.73 -4.89 11.31
N LEU A 137 12.78 -5.49 10.74
CA LEU A 137 12.93 -6.94 10.63
C LEU A 137 13.52 -7.53 11.92
N ASN A 138 13.06 -8.73 12.29
CA ASN A 138 13.73 -9.54 13.31
C ASN A 138 15.01 -10.21 12.74
N GLU A 139 15.82 -10.84 13.60
CA GLU A 139 17.11 -11.42 13.17
C GLU A 139 16.96 -12.46 12.04
N GLU A 140 15.94 -13.32 12.11
CA GLU A 140 15.71 -14.37 11.12
C GLU A 140 15.29 -13.77 9.78
N GLN A 141 14.38 -12.80 9.79
CA GLN A 141 13.91 -12.09 8.60
C GLN A 141 15.06 -11.30 7.95
N HIS A 142 15.84 -10.59 8.77
CA HIS A 142 17.02 -9.86 8.31
C HIS A 142 18.09 -10.78 7.70
N ARG A 143 18.24 -12.00 8.21
CA ARG A 143 19.14 -13.01 7.62
C ARG A 143 18.67 -13.47 6.24
N ARG A 144 17.35 -13.50 6.00
CA ARG A 144 16.74 -13.97 4.74
C ARG A 144 16.70 -12.91 3.64
N ILE A 145 16.69 -11.62 4.00
CA ILE A 145 16.57 -10.57 2.99
C ILE A 145 17.90 -10.34 2.25
N GLU A 146 17.88 -10.45 0.93
CA GLU A 146 19.08 -10.39 0.09
C GLU A 146 19.69 -8.98 0.09
N LEU A 147 18.84 -7.95 0.13
CA LEU A 147 19.29 -6.55 0.15
C LEU A 147 20.25 -6.26 1.32
N ALA A 148 20.01 -6.87 2.50
CA ALA A 148 20.87 -6.67 3.67
C ALA A 148 22.30 -7.23 3.46
N ARG A 149 22.48 -8.15 2.50
CA ARG A 149 23.73 -8.85 2.24
C ARG A 149 24.44 -8.32 0.99
N SER A 150 23.69 -7.95 -0.04
CA SER A 150 24.23 -7.54 -1.33
C SER A 150 24.43 -6.03 -1.47
N PHE A 151 23.64 -5.21 -0.76
CA PHE A 151 23.71 -3.75 -0.86
C PHE A 151 24.87 -3.19 -0.03
N ASN A 152 25.76 -2.42 -0.68
CA ASN A 152 26.89 -1.78 -0.03
C ASN A 152 27.15 -0.36 -0.60
N HIS A 153 28.30 0.22 -0.27
CA HIS A 153 28.71 1.52 -0.79
C HIS A 153 28.55 1.61 -2.30
N TYR A 154 28.24 2.82 -2.80
CA TYR A 154 28.20 3.14 -4.23
C TYR A 154 27.05 2.51 -5.02
N HIS A 155 26.23 1.65 -4.41
CA HIS A 155 25.03 1.12 -5.05
C HIS A 155 23.93 2.19 -5.14
N LEU A 156 23.06 2.04 -6.15
CA LEU A 156 21.85 2.84 -6.33
C LEU A 156 20.66 2.13 -5.71
N LEU A 157 19.99 2.77 -4.76
CA LEU A 157 18.67 2.39 -4.30
C LEU A 157 17.63 3.15 -5.14
N ASN A 158 17.05 2.48 -6.14
CA ASN A 158 16.00 3.05 -6.98
C ASN A 158 14.61 2.65 -6.44
N VAL A 159 13.88 3.60 -5.88
CA VAL A 159 12.60 3.37 -5.20
C VAL A 159 11.45 3.96 -5.99
N ASN A 160 10.70 3.08 -6.66
CA ASN A 160 9.40 3.42 -7.21
C ASN A 160 8.31 3.17 -6.16
N VAL A 161 7.62 4.23 -5.75
CA VAL A 161 6.50 4.20 -4.81
C VAL A 161 5.19 4.23 -5.59
N ILE A 162 4.31 3.27 -5.35
CA ILE A 162 2.96 3.20 -5.88
C ILE A 162 2.03 3.63 -4.76
N ASN A 163 1.49 4.84 -4.85
CA ASN A 163 0.52 5.38 -3.91
C ASN A 163 -0.89 5.06 -4.41
N PHE A 164 -1.55 4.08 -3.78
CA PHE A 164 -2.94 3.73 -4.09
C PHE A 164 -3.94 4.72 -3.49
N ASN A 165 -3.48 5.61 -2.62
CA ASN A 165 -4.30 6.66 -2.05
C ASN A 165 -4.54 7.76 -3.06
N PHE A 166 -5.64 8.47 -2.88
CA PHE A 166 -5.97 9.63 -3.69
C PHE A 166 -5.36 10.93 -3.12
N THR A 167 -4.89 10.91 -1.88
CA THR A 167 -4.43 12.11 -1.17
C THR A 167 -2.91 12.27 -1.27
N PHE A 168 -2.42 13.48 -0.96
CA PHE A 168 -0.99 13.82 -0.93
C PHE A 168 -0.34 13.64 0.45
N LEU A 169 -0.99 12.92 1.39
CA LEU A 169 -0.39 12.67 2.70
C LEU A 169 0.94 11.91 2.57
N LEU A 170 0.97 10.85 1.75
CA LEU A 170 2.20 10.07 1.54
C LEU A 170 3.27 10.89 0.81
N ASP A 171 2.88 11.68 -0.18
CA ASP A 171 3.78 12.54 -0.94
C ASP A 171 4.49 13.53 -0.01
N ASN A 172 3.75 14.21 0.88
CA ASN A 172 4.32 15.10 1.88
C ASN A 172 5.19 14.36 2.90
N TYR A 173 4.82 13.14 3.28
CA TYR A 173 5.60 12.31 4.19
C TYR A 173 6.97 11.88 3.62
N LEU A 174 6.99 11.49 2.35
CA LEU A 174 8.19 10.99 1.65
C LEU A 174 8.99 12.09 0.97
N PHE A 175 8.56 13.35 1.01
CA PHE A 175 9.22 14.43 0.31
C PHE A 175 10.60 14.70 0.92
N LEU A 176 11.65 14.55 0.12
CA LEU A 176 13.03 14.84 0.49
C LEU A 176 13.33 16.33 0.25
N ASP A 177 13.02 17.17 1.24
CA ASP A 177 13.24 18.62 1.14
C ASP A 177 14.72 19.02 1.32
N GLN A 178 15.03 20.29 1.03
CA GLN A 178 16.40 20.84 1.12
C GLN A 178 17.00 20.81 2.53
N HIS A 179 16.20 20.61 3.58
CA HIS A 179 16.71 20.46 4.94
C HIS A 179 17.05 19.01 5.27
N GLN A 180 16.37 18.05 4.64
CA GLN A 180 16.55 16.62 4.88
C GLN A 180 17.49 15.95 3.88
N PHE A 181 17.65 16.54 2.69
CA PHE A 181 18.39 15.92 1.59
C PHE A 181 19.26 16.93 0.85
N ASP A 182 20.53 16.58 0.70
CA ASP A 182 21.50 17.30 -0.11
C ASP A 182 22.01 16.38 -1.23
N PRO A 183 21.66 16.65 -2.51
CA PRO A 183 22.11 15.84 -3.63
C PRO A 183 23.64 15.88 -3.83
N HIS A 184 24.35 16.84 -3.22
CA HIS A 184 25.80 17.01 -3.31
C HIS A 184 26.45 17.21 -1.92
N ARG A 185 26.07 16.37 -0.96
CA ARG A 185 26.57 16.45 0.43
C ARG A 185 28.10 16.28 0.59
N HIS A 186 28.80 15.77 -0.42
CA HIS A 186 30.24 15.49 -0.36
C HIS A 186 31.02 16.34 -1.37
N LEU A 187 32.13 16.94 -0.93
CA LEU A 187 32.96 17.83 -1.76
C LEU A 187 33.59 17.14 -2.98
N HIS A 188 33.91 15.85 -2.86
CA HIS A 188 34.63 15.07 -3.88
C HIS A 188 33.85 13.83 -4.32
N ALA A 189 32.57 13.74 -3.99
CA ALA A 189 31.73 12.62 -4.36
C ALA A 189 30.28 13.04 -4.60
N ASP A 190 29.65 12.36 -5.53
CA ASP A 190 28.28 12.59 -6.02
C ASP A 190 27.21 11.76 -5.29
N ARG A 191 27.61 11.00 -4.28
CA ARG A 191 26.70 10.17 -3.46
C ARG A 191 25.83 11.05 -2.58
N ASN A 192 24.54 10.75 -2.57
CA ASN A 192 23.51 11.58 -1.93
C ASN A 192 22.78 10.87 -0.79
N PHE A 193 23.14 9.62 -0.47
CA PHE A 193 22.37 8.80 0.46
C PHE A 193 23.23 8.02 1.46
N SER A 194 22.68 7.81 2.65
CA SER A 194 23.23 6.97 3.71
C SER A 194 22.27 5.81 3.96
N PHE A 195 22.68 4.57 3.70
CA PHE A 195 21.87 3.38 3.99
C PHE A 195 22.40 2.63 5.21
N TRP A 196 21.49 2.15 6.07
CA TRP A 196 21.82 1.43 7.30
C TRP A 196 21.48 -0.05 7.15
N PRO A 197 22.47 -0.90 6.82
CA PRO A 197 22.20 -2.30 6.53
C PRO A 197 21.85 -3.14 7.76
N ASN A 198 22.30 -2.78 8.97
CA ASN A 198 22.18 -3.62 10.18
C ASN A 198 22.25 -2.81 11.48
N ARG A 199 21.31 -1.87 11.71
CA ARG A 199 21.35 -1.00 12.91
C ARG A 199 21.02 -1.74 14.22
N ARG A 200 20.33 -2.87 14.13
CA ARG A 200 19.99 -3.75 15.27
C ARG A 200 21.18 -4.60 15.76
N ASP A 201 22.31 -4.57 15.06
CA ASP A 201 23.53 -5.32 15.39
C ASP A 201 23.38 -6.85 15.35
N PHE A 202 22.56 -7.36 14.44
CA PHE A 202 22.36 -8.81 14.28
C PHE A 202 23.68 -9.50 13.92
N ARG A 203 23.93 -10.67 14.54
CA ARG A 203 25.19 -11.43 14.40
C ARG A 203 24.92 -12.84 13.91
N TYR A 204 25.15 -13.08 12.62
CA TYR A 204 25.03 -14.40 12.00
C TYR A 204 26.03 -14.58 10.84
N ASN A 205 26.23 -15.81 10.36
CA ASN A 205 27.12 -16.08 9.25
C ASN A 205 26.63 -15.38 7.97
N GLY A 206 27.45 -14.50 7.39
CA GLY A 206 27.06 -13.64 6.25
C GLY A 206 26.29 -12.38 6.64
N SER A 207 26.25 -12.00 7.93
CA SER A 207 25.82 -10.66 8.34
C SER A 207 26.87 -9.63 7.91
N GLU A 208 26.44 -8.63 7.15
CA GLU A 208 27.28 -7.50 6.75
C GLU A 208 27.05 -6.31 7.69
N GLY A 209 28.13 -5.61 8.03
CA GLY A 209 28.08 -4.45 8.90
C GLY A 209 27.72 -4.74 10.37
N ASN A 210 27.44 -3.66 11.09
CA ASN A 210 27.07 -3.62 12.51
C ASN A 210 26.23 -2.36 12.76
N LYS A 211 25.83 -2.12 14.02
CA LYS A 211 24.97 -0.97 14.38
C LYS A 211 25.47 0.43 13.98
N ARG A 212 26.76 0.58 13.67
CA ARG A 212 27.40 1.84 13.25
C ARG A 212 27.72 1.89 11.76
N THR A 213 27.44 0.81 11.04
CA THR A 213 27.78 0.72 9.61
C THR A 213 26.80 1.55 8.80
N VAL A 214 27.35 2.38 7.91
CA VAL A 214 26.58 3.25 7.01
C VAL A 214 27.18 3.16 5.62
N TRP A 215 26.35 2.79 4.65
CA TRP A 215 26.74 2.77 3.24
C TRP A 215 26.44 4.11 2.60
N SER A 216 27.50 4.79 2.16
CA SER A 216 27.41 5.97 1.29
C SER A 216 27.05 5.52 -0.13
N SER A 217 25.85 5.85 -0.57
CA SER A 217 25.18 5.28 -1.74
C SER A 217 24.35 6.34 -2.47
N TYR A 218 23.59 5.93 -3.50
CA TYR A 218 22.67 6.81 -4.22
C TYR A 218 21.23 6.43 -3.92
N LEU A 219 20.35 7.43 -3.84
CA LEU A 219 18.90 7.28 -3.76
C LEU A 219 18.25 7.98 -4.95
N MET A 220 17.33 7.28 -5.60
CA MET A 220 16.38 7.84 -6.54
C MET A 220 14.98 7.42 -6.11
N THR A 221 14.04 8.37 -6.10
CA THR A 221 12.66 8.10 -5.70
C THR A 221 11.69 8.67 -6.72
N GLU A 222 10.64 7.92 -7.03
CA GLU A 222 9.50 8.38 -7.84
C GLU A 222 8.19 7.90 -7.21
N ILE A 223 7.19 8.79 -7.12
CA ILE A 223 5.85 8.45 -6.61
C ILE A 223 4.86 8.44 -7.78
N HIS A 224 4.15 7.32 -7.91
CA HIS A 224 3.15 7.07 -8.95
C HIS A 224 1.77 6.92 -8.31
N HIS A 225 0.78 7.60 -8.90
CA HIS A 225 -0.62 7.58 -8.45
C HIS A 225 -1.49 6.86 -9.49
N PRO A 226 -1.55 5.52 -9.51
CA PRO A 226 -2.30 4.77 -10.52
C PRO A 226 -3.81 5.03 -10.47
N HIS A 227 -4.37 5.42 -9.31
CA HIS A 227 -5.79 5.64 -9.11
C HIS A 227 -6.20 7.13 -9.19
N GLY A 228 -5.26 8.01 -9.55
CA GLY A 228 -5.50 9.44 -9.62
C GLY A 228 -5.32 10.15 -8.29
N VAL A 229 -5.60 11.45 -8.29
CA VAL A 229 -5.26 12.36 -7.20
C VAL A 229 -6.41 13.32 -6.89
N GLN A 230 -6.56 13.66 -5.60
CA GLN A 230 -7.64 14.46 -5.03
C GLN A 230 -7.82 15.81 -5.75
N GLN A 231 -6.73 16.51 -6.05
CA GLN A 231 -6.71 17.83 -6.69
C GLN A 231 -7.22 17.81 -8.13
N VAL A 232 -7.33 16.62 -8.73
CA VAL A 232 -7.91 16.42 -10.05
C VAL A 232 -9.09 15.45 -9.91
N PRO A 233 -10.29 15.94 -9.53
CA PRO A 233 -11.42 15.07 -9.20
C PRO A 233 -11.79 14.06 -10.29
N ARG A 234 -11.64 14.45 -11.57
CA ARG A 234 -11.89 13.58 -12.72
C ARG A 234 -10.87 12.45 -12.91
N SER A 235 -9.76 12.49 -12.17
CA SER A 235 -8.71 11.46 -12.22
C SER A 235 -8.97 10.31 -11.26
N LEU A 236 -9.85 10.49 -10.27
CA LEU A 236 -10.19 9.47 -9.27
C LEU A 236 -10.77 8.24 -9.96
N LEU A 237 -9.97 7.19 -10.03
CA LEU A 237 -10.31 5.95 -10.70
C LEU A 237 -10.84 4.96 -9.66
N PHE A 238 -12.16 4.78 -9.70
CA PHE A 238 -12.83 3.73 -8.96
C PHE A 238 -13.14 2.59 -9.90
N GLY A 239 -13.12 1.37 -9.38
CA GLY A 239 -13.47 0.23 -10.19
C GLY A 239 -13.11 -1.10 -9.57
N VAL A 240 -13.04 -2.10 -10.43
CA VAL A 240 -12.75 -3.48 -10.04
C VAL A 240 -11.46 -3.95 -10.68
N ASP A 241 -10.99 -5.12 -10.23
CA ASP A 241 -9.87 -5.80 -10.87
C ASP A 241 -10.23 -6.31 -12.27
N ALA A 242 -9.22 -6.66 -13.06
CA ALA A 242 -9.37 -7.30 -14.36
C ALA A 242 -8.32 -8.39 -14.55
N SER A 243 -8.64 -9.39 -15.38
CA SER A 243 -7.64 -10.28 -15.95
C SER A 243 -6.68 -9.51 -16.88
N ASP A 244 -5.54 -10.12 -17.22
CA ASP A 244 -4.55 -9.48 -18.10
C ASP A 244 -5.08 -9.19 -19.51
N ASP A 245 -5.97 -10.03 -20.02
CA ASP A 245 -6.64 -9.81 -21.31
C ASP A 245 -7.54 -8.57 -21.26
N VAL A 246 -8.36 -8.46 -20.22
CA VAL A 246 -9.26 -7.30 -20.03
C VAL A 246 -8.44 -6.04 -19.75
N ALA A 247 -7.36 -6.14 -18.98
CA ALA A 247 -6.45 -5.02 -18.73
C ALA A 247 -5.80 -4.48 -20.01
N LYS A 248 -5.58 -5.32 -21.03
CA LYS A 248 -4.96 -4.92 -22.32
C LYS A 248 -5.97 -4.46 -23.36
N LYS A 249 -7.13 -5.13 -23.44
CA LYS A 249 -8.12 -4.95 -24.53
C LYS A 249 -9.35 -4.15 -24.09
N GLY A 250 -9.59 -4.06 -22.79
CA GLY A 250 -10.81 -3.53 -22.20
C GLY A 250 -11.96 -4.54 -22.23
N SER A 251 -13.04 -4.19 -21.53
CA SER A 251 -14.32 -4.89 -21.59
C SER A 251 -15.41 -3.94 -22.10
N GLU A 252 -16.63 -4.45 -22.29
CA GLU A 252 -17.80 -3.61 -22.55
C GLU A 252 -18.17 -2.74 -21.33
N MET A 253 -17.99 -3.25 -20.11
CA MET A 253 -18.31 -2.57 -18.86
C MET A 253 -17.41 -1.36 -18.63
N LYS A 254 -16.13 -1.43 -19.02
CA LYS A 254 -15.12 -0.37 -18.82
C LYS A 254 -15.14 0.17 -17.39
N LEU A 255 -15.13 -0.71 -16.41
CA LEU A 255 -15.06 -0.39 -14.98
C LEU A 255 -13.79 -0.97 -14.32
N GLU A 256 -12.92 -1.56 -15.13
CA GLU A 256 -11.75 -2.27 -14.66
C GLU A 256 -10.58 -1.30 -14.50
N LYS A 257 -10.08 -1.18 -13.27
CA LYS A 257 -8.97 -0.28 -12.93
C LYS A 257 -7.73 -0.58 -13.78
N PRO A 258 -7.29 -1.85 -13.97
CA PRO A 258 -6.10 -2.16 -14.75
C PRO A 258 -6.14 -1.66 -16.21
N PHE A 259 -7.33 -1.64 -16.82
CA PHE A 259 -7.51 -1.14 -18.18
C PHE A 259 -7.35 0.39 -18.23
N TRP A 260 -8.08 1.12 -17.39
CA TRP A 260 -8.07 2.59 -17.39
C TRP A 260 -6.75 3.20 -16.90
N ALA A 261 -6.15 2.61 -15.87
CA ALA A 261 -4.83 3.00 -15.38
C ALA A 261 -3.71 2.59 -16.36
N GLN A 262 -4.01 1.78 -17.38
CA GLN A 262 -3.07 1.19 -18.32
C GLN A 262 -1.96 0.42 -17.60
N THR A 263 -2.32 -0.32 -16.55
CA THR A 263 -1.38 -0.89 -15.59
C THR A 263 -0.36 -1.83 -16.25
N PRO A 264 -0.75 -2.73 -17.18
CA PRO A 264 0.22 -3.55 -17.89
C PRO A 264 1.27 -2.74 -18.66
N ARG A 265 0.88 -1.64 -19.31
CA ARG A 265 1.81 -0.82 -20.11
C ARG A 265 2.75 -0.01 -19.24
N ARG A 266 2.26 0.51 -18.11
CA ARG A 266 3.00 1.44 -17.25
C ARG A 266 3.88 0.73 -16.23
N PHE A 267 3.42 -0.39 -15.67
CA PHE A 267 4.02 -0.95 -14.46
C PHE A 267 4.49 -2.40 -14.59
N GLN A 268 4.03 -3.16 -15.59
CA GLN A 268 4.41 -4.58 -15.69
C GLN A 268 5.92 -4.77 -15.80
N LYS A 269 6.61 -3.95 -16.61
CA LYS A 269 8.07 -3.99 -16.72
C LYS A 269 8.75 -3.61 -15.39
N MET A 270 8.28 -2.53 -14.76
CA MET A 270 8.81 -2.04 -13.48
C MET A 270 8.67 -3.11 -12.38
N ILE A 271 7.55 -3.83 -12.33
CA ILE A 271 7.34 -4.95 -11.41
C ILE A 271 8.29 -6.10 -11.76
N ALA A 272 8.42 -6.46 -13.03
CA ALA A 272 9.28 -7.57 -13.44
C ALA A 272 10.78 -7.33 -13.14
N GLU A 273 11.22 -6.07 -13.16
CA GLU A 273 12.61 -5.67 -12.87
C GLU A 273 12.86 -5.34 -11.39
N SER A 274 11.84 -5.40 -10.54
CA SER A 274 11.97 -5.08 -9.11
C SER A 274 12.49 -6.26 -8.30
N GLU A 275 13.54 -6.03 -7.52
CA GLU A 275 14.17 -7.04 -6.65
C GLU A 275 13.51 -7.16 -5.28
N LEU A 276 12.93 -6.06 -4.79
CA LEU A 276 12.26 -5.98 -3.50
C LEU A 276 10.95 -5.20 -3.61
N PHE A 277 9.89 -5.76 -3.04
CA PHE A 277 8.62 -5.10 -2.82
C PHE A 277 8.40 -4.83 -1.33
N ILE A 278 7.88 -3.65 -1.00
CA ILE A 278 7.41 -3.34 0.35
C ILE A 278 5.95 -2.96 0.26
N ILE A 279 5.07 -3.65 0.97
CA ILE A 279 3.63 -3.38 0.99
C ILE A 279 3.28 -2.82 2.36
N PHE A 280 2.68 -1.63 2.40
CA PHE A 280 2.28 -0.97 3.63
C PHE A 280 0.86 -0.42 3.53
N GLY A 281 0.04 -0.66 4.55
CA GLY A 281 -1.29 -0.04 4.65
C GLY A 281 -2.27 -0.41 3.52
N SER A 282 -1.95 -1.37 2.67
CA SER A 282 -2.86 -1.82 1.62
C SER A 282 -3.78 -2.91 2.15
N SER A 283 -5.08 -2.81 1.85
CA SER A 283 -5.90 -4.01 1.82
C SER A 283 -5.36 -4.87 0.67
N LEU A 284 -5.06 -6.15 0.95
CA LEU A 284 -4.67 -7.12 -0.08
C LEU A 284 -5.92 -7.63 -0.84
N GLY A 285 -6.90 -6.74 -0.99
CA GLY A 285 -8.26 -7.06 -1.42
C GLY A 285 -8.37 -7.34 -2.92
N SER A 286 -9.52 -7.86 -3.30
CA SER A 286 -9.81 -8.31 -4.66
C SER A 286 -9.77 -7.21 -5.71
N THR A 287 -10.00 -5.94 -5.35
CA THR A 287 -10.15 -4.84 -6.33
C THR A 287 -8.82 -4.39 -6.94
N ASP A 288 -7.68 -4.67 -6.30
CA ASP A 288 -6.33 -4.35 -6.79
C ASP A 288 -5.49 -5.60 -7.09
N ARG A 289 -6.16 -6.75 -7.22
CA ARG A 289 -5.55 -8.08 -7.35
C ARG A 289 -4.57 -8.23 -8.52
N TRP A 290 -4.73 -7.46 -9.61
CA TRP A 290 -3.74 -7.37 -10.68
C TRP A 290 -2.32 -7.10 -10.14
N TRP A 291 -2.17 -6.16 -9.21
CA TRP A 291 -0.85 -5.83 -8.65
C TRP A 291 -0.26 -7.01 -7.90
N TRP A 292 -1.04 -7.62 -7.01
CA TRP A 292 -0.58 -8.69 -6.13
C TRP A 292 -0.17 -9.95 -6.89
N ARG A 293 -0.93 -10.36 -7.91
CA ARG A 293 -0.57 -11.53 -8.72
C ARG A 293 0.70 -11.32 -9.56
N HIS A 294 0.91 -10.10 -10.09
CA HIS A 294 2.13 -9.77 -10.84
C HIS A 294 3.35 -9.63 -9.91
N ILE A 295 3.16 -9.17 -8.68
CA ILE A 295 4.20 -9.19 -7.63
C ILE A 295 4.56 -10.64 -7.27
N LEU A 296 3.58 -11.51 -7.02
CA LEU A 296 3.85 -12.93 -6.76
C LEU A 296 4.58 -13.61 -7.93
N ALA A 297 4.24 -13.26 -9.17
CA ALA A 297 4.98 -13.74 -10.34
C ALA A 297 6.46 -13.28 -10.33
N ALA A 298 6.74 -12.05 -9.90
CA ALA A 298 8.10 -11.56 -9.71
C ALA A 298 8.84 -12.27 -8.57
N VAL A 299 8.12 -12.60 -7.48
CA VAL A 299 8.67 -13.42 -6.38
C VAL A 299 9.07 -14.81 -6.87
N GLY A 300 8.27 -15.43 -7.75
CA GLY A 300 8.62 -16.69 -8.41
C GLY A 300 9.89 -16.63 -9.25
N ARG A 301 10.33 -15.43 -9.65
CA ARG A 301 11.59 -15.18 -10.37
C ARG A 301 12.74 -14.73 -9.46
N GLY A 302 12.54 -14.71 -8.14
CA GLY A 302 13.58 -14.41 -7.14
C GLY A 302 13.46 -13.06 -6.45
N ALA A 303 12.44 -12.24 -6.74
CA ALA A 303 12.19 -11.04 -5.97
C ALA A 303 11.70 -11.36 -4.55
N GLN A 304 11.87 -10.42 -3.62
CA GLN A 304 11.41 -10.56 -2.23
C GLN A 304 10.30 -9.56 -1.90
N VAL A 305 9.47 -9.87 -0.89
CA VAL A 305 8.40 -8.99 -0.42
C VAL A 305 8.51 -8.81 1.09
N ILE A 306 8.37 -7.58 1.57
CA ILE A 306 8.07 -7.26 2.97
C ILE A 306 6.63 -6.76 3.02
N ILE A 307 5.79 -7.43 3.82
CA ILE A 307 4.40 -7.02 4.06
C ILE A 307 4.31 -6.48 5.48
N TYR A 308 4.02 -5.19 5.61
CA TYR A 308 3.70 -4.57 6.89
C TYR A 308 2.20 -4.73 7.15
N GLN A 309 1.86 -5.52 8.17
CA GLN A 309 0.48 -5.81 8.52
C GLN A 309 0.14 -5.28 9.92
N TYR A 310 -0.77 -4.32 9.94
CA TYR A 310 -1.33 -3.80 11.18
C TYR A 310 -2.22 -4.85 11.84
N VAL A 311 -2.04 -5.04 13.14
CA VAL A 311 -2.88 -5.90 13.98
C VAL A 311 -3.22 -5.13 15.23
N ALA A 312 -4.52 -4.92 15.50
CA ALA A 312 -4.96 -4.02 16.58
C ALA A 312 -4.48 -4.44 17.98
N ASP A 313 -4.30 -5.74 18.20
CA ASP A 313 -3.74 -6.29 19.43
C ASP A 313 -2.95 -7.56 19.11
N LEU A 314 -1.62 -7.46 19.15
CA LEU A 314 -0.72 -8.59 18.90
C LEU A 314 -0.85 -9.69 19.98
N SER A 315 -1.36 -9.38 21.16
CA SER A 315 -1.43 -10.32 22.29
C SER A 315 -2.67 -11.23 22.25
N SER A 316 -3.73 -10.82 21.56
CA SER A 316 -5.03 -11.52 21.53
C SER A 316 -5.45 -12.02 20.15
N THR A 317 -4.66 -11.75 19.11
CA THR A 317 -4.94 -12.13 17.73
C THR A 317 -4.46 -13.55 17.38
N SER A 318 -5.17 -14.23 16.47
CA SER A 318 -4.72 -15.47 15.83
C SER A 318 -3.89 -15.23 14.57
N ILE A 319 -3.71 -13.96 14.17
CA ILE A 319 -2.90 -13.57 13.02
C ILE A 319 -1.43 -13.75 13.35
N THR A 320 -0.72 -14.51 12.50
CA THR A 320 0.71 -14.76 12.59
C THR A 320 1.37 -14.38 11.27
N GLU A 321 2.70 -14.31 11.24
CA GLU A 321 3.44 -14.09 9.99
C GLU A 321 3.10 -15.16 8.95
N ASP A 322 2.96 -16.42 9.38
CA ASP A 322 2.62 -17.54 8.51
C ASP A 322 1.19 -17.45 7.96
N THR A 323 0.19 -17.16 8.80
CA THR A 323 -1.19 -17.04 8.32
C THR A 323 -1.38 -15.85 7.38
N SER A 324 -0.64 -14.77 7.60
CA SER A 324 -0.61 -13.60 6.73
C SER A 324 0.01 -13.92 5.38
N ARG A 325 1.14 -14.61 5.39
CA ARG A 325 1.84 -15.07 4.18
C ARG A 325 0.98 -16.04 3.37
N ASP A 326 0.35 -16.98 4.05
CA ASP A 326 -0.52 -17.98 3.45
C ASP A 326 -1.73 -17.34 2.78
N THR A 327 -2.36 -16.38 3.45
CA THR A 327 -3.46 -15.59 2.89
C THR A 327 -3.01 -14.85 1.64
N PHE A 328 -1.90 -14.11 1.70
CA PHE A 328 -1.41 -13.35 0.55
C PHE A 328 -1.13 -14.24 -0.66
N VAL A 329 -0.44 -15.37 -0.48
CA VAL A 329 -0.18 -16.30 -1.59
C VAL A 329 -1.47 -16.91 -2.10
N LYS A 330 -2.33 -17.44 -1.22
CA LYS A 330 -3.57 -18.13 -1.62
C LYS A 330 -4.52 -17.23 -2.40
N GLU A 331 -4.70 -15.99 -1.95
CA GLU A 331 -5.64 -15.06 -2.58
C GLU A 331 -5.13 -14.52 -3.91
N ASN A 332 -3.82 -14.47 -4.12
CA ASN A 332 -3.21 -13.80 -5.28
C ASN A 332 -2.48 -14.74 -6.24
N PHE A 333 -2.42 -16.04 -5.95
CA PHE A 333 -1.82 -17.03 -6.83
C PHE A 333 -2.62 -17.15 -8.14
N ASP A 334 -1.91 -17.01 -9.25
CA ASP A 334 -2.43 -17.23 -10.61
C ASP A 334 -1.43 -18.07 -11.39
N ARG A 335 -1.75 -19.36 -11.59
CA ARG A 335 -0.86 -20.32 -12.27
C ARG A 335 -0.50 -19.87 -13.68
N ALA A 336 -1.34 -19.09 -14.35
CA ALA A 336 -1.08 -18.63 -15.72
C ALA A 336 0.10 -17.65 -15.81
N LEU A 337 0.57 -17.09 -14.68
CA LEU A 337 1.71 -16.16 -14.63
C LEU A 337 3.05 -16.83 -14.33
N PHE A 338 3.09 -18.15 -14.18
CA PHE A 338 4.30 -18.92 -13.89
C PHE A 338 4.63 -19.86 -15.05
N ASP A 339 5.93 -20.03 -15.33
CA ASP A 339 6.38 -20.97 -16.36
C ASP A 339 6.01 -22.40 -15.98
N THR A 340 5.37 -23.09 -16.91
CA THR A 340 4.53 -24.26 -16.62
C THR A 340 5.28 -25.57 -16.40
N GLU A 341 6.60 -25.62 -16.59
CA GLU A 341 7.31 -26.88 -16.81
C GLU A 341 8.11 -27.46 -15.63
N SER A 342 8.36 -26.72 -14.54
CA SER A 342 9.35 -27.17 -13.54
C SER A 342 8.82 -27.57 -12.16
N LEU A 343 7.67 -27.05 -11.71
CA LEU A 343 7.17 -27.26 -10.34
C LEU A 343 5.66 -27.47 -10.29
N ASP A 344 5.23 -28.41 -9.45
CA ASP A 344 3.82 -28.51 -9.04
C ASP A 344 3.41 -27.31 -8.18
N ASP A 345 2.10 -27.08 -8.04
CA ASP A 345 1.58 -25.90 -7.34
C ASP A 345 1.95 -25.87 -5.85
N GLN A 346 2.06 -27.03 -5.18
CA GLN A 346 2.44 -27.05 -3.76
C GLN A 346 3.90 -26.65 -3.58
N SER A 347 4.79 -27.19 -4.40
CA SER A 347 6.21 -26.86 -4.40
C SER A 347 6.45 -25.38 -4.75
N LEU A 348 5.74 -24.85 -5.75
CA LEU A 348 5.82 -23.45 -6.11
C LEU A 348 5.30 -22.53 -4.98
N ILE A 349 4.16 -22.85 -4.38
CA ILE A 349 3.62 -22.08 -3.25
C ILE A 349 4.59 -22.09 -2.06
N ALA A 350 5.23 -23.23 -1.76
CA ALA A 350 6.23 -23.31 -0.71
C ALA A 350 7.42 -22.38 -1.02
N GLN A 351 7.94 -22.39 -2.24
CA GLN A 351 9.02 -21.51 -2.68
C GLN A 351 8.63 -20.02 -2.60
N LEU A 352 7.43 -19.66 -3.04
CA LEU A 352 6.94 -18.27 -2.97
C LEU A 352 6.94 -17.76 -1.52
N LYS A 353 6.55 -18.60 -0.57
CA LYS A 353 6.50 -18.25 0.84
C LYS A 353 7.89 -17.94 1.42
N GLU A 354 8.95 -18.60 0.96
CA GLU A 354 10.31 -18.36 1.48
C GLU A 354 10.78 -16.91 1.28
N ASN A 355 10.32 -16.28 0.19
CA ASN A 355 10.68 -14.91 -0.21
C ASN A 355 9.71 -13.83 0.29
N ILE A 356 8.74 -14.20 1.13
CA ILE A 356 7.78 -13.27 1.73
C ILE A 356 8.06 -13.13 3.23
N ILE A 357 8.40 -11.91 3.62
CA ILE A 357 8.61 -11.48 4.99
C ILE A 357 7.38 -10.71 5.44
N VAL A 358 6.89 -10.98 6.65
CA VAL A 358 5.74 -10.27 7.24
C VAL A 358 6.19 -9.58 8.51
N VAL A 359 5.98 -8.27 8.57
CA VAL A 359 6.21 -7.45 9.75
C VAL A 359 4.85 -7.15 10.38
N LEU A 360 4.56 -7.80 11.50
CA LEU A 360 3.36 -7.54 12.29
C LEU A 360 3.62 -6.37 13.24
N PHE A 361 2.68 -5.43 13.31
CA PHE A 361 2.78 -4.27 14.22
C PHE A 361 1.40 -3.81 14.71
N ASP A 362 1.35 -3.26 15.92
CA ASP A 362 0.17 -2.65 16.53
C ASP A 362 0.35 -1.15 16.81
N ASP A 363 1.60 -0.67 16.83
CA ASP A 363 1.96 0.72 16.98
C ASP A 363 2.87 1.21 15.84
N PRO A 364 2.36 2.07 14.93
CA PRO A 364 3.16 2.63 13.85
C PRO A 364 4.31 3.54 14.32
N THR A 365 4.33 4.01 15.58
CA THR A 365 5.48 4.78 16.09
C THR A 365 6.73 3.93 16.29
N SER A 366 6.57 2.60 16.35
CA SER A 366 7.66 1.63 16.48
C SER A 366 8.40 1.35 15.17
N LEU A 367 7.80 1.70 14.04
CA LEU A 367 8.33 1.41 12.71
C LEU A 367 9.34 2.46 12.24
N SER A 368 10.30 2.00 11.46
CA SER A 368 11.26 2.83 10.72
C SER A 368 10.73 3.16 9.34
N ALA A 369 10.10 2.20 8.66
CA ALA A 369 9.40 2.40 7.39
C ALA A 369 7.96 2.85 7.64
N PHE A 370 7.58 3.99 7.05
CA PHE A 370 6.21 4.53 7.16
C PHE A 370 5.74 4.76 8.61
N GLY A 371 6.68 4.79 9.55
CA GLY A 371 6.42 5.01 10.96
C GLY A 371 6.49 6.47 11.36
N TRP A 372 6.03 6.74 12.58
CA TRP A 372 5.96 8.09 13.17
C TRP A 372 7.05 8.32 14.22
N SER A 373 8.20 7.67 14.07
CA SER A 373 9.28 7.75 15.05
C SER A 373 9.71 9.20 15.28
N THR A 374 9.79 9.59 16.56
CA THR A 374 10.32 10.91 16.99
C THR A 374 11.79 10.83 17.37
N SER A 375 12.41 9.65 17.24
CA SER A 375 13.85 9.49 17.48
C SER A 375 14.62 10.21 16.37
N LYS A 376 15.12 11.42 16.67
CA LYS A 376 15.92 12.23 15.73
C LYS A 376 16.96 11.34 15.06
N SER A 377 16.92 11.21 13.73
CA SER A 377 18.14 10.93 12.99
C SER A 377 19.06 12.11 13.28
N GLN A 378 20.14 11.90 14.03
CA GLN A 378 21.23 12.85 13.92
C GLN A 378 21.81 12.64 12.53
N PRO A 379 21.85 13.67 11.67
CA PRO A 379 22.66 13.59 10.47
C PRO A 379 24.10 13.44 10.95
N THR A 380 24.62 12.22 10.91
CA THR A 380 26.05 11.97 11.05
C THR A 380 26.72 12.57 9.83
N ILE A 381 27.43 13.68 10.08
CA ILE A 381 28.26 14.46 9.15
C ILE A 381 29.23 13.56 8.40
#